data_AF-A0A1E5AAY1-F1
#
_entry.id   AF-A0A1E5AAY1-F1
#
_cell.length_a   1.000
_cell.length_b   1.000
_cell.length_c   1.000
_cell.angle_alpha   90.00
_cell.angle_beta   90.00
_cell.angle_gamma   90.00
#
_symmetry.space_group_name_H-M   'P 1'
#
loop_
_entity.id
_entity.type
_entity.pdbx_description
1 polymer ?
#
loop_
_entity_poly.entity_id
_entity_poly.type
_entity_poly.pdbx_seq_one_letter_code
_entity_poly.pdbx_strand_id
1 'polypeptide(L)'
;MAYQDVPTFSNDVRKELPKVILVVRPKVEELPDVIGQFSFNPAASPPLLRRPLVELIQRDYPGCCEFIQAGKIWDDVFKRELDGSQYFFSNVVKTIDSWDPDLSDVRQLSRKDGSVYFALAGSGVLNAEAVNGAHIWRDAKTMHVLCSEEFREKAEAVGASNMHFYRVDVSA
;
A
#
# COMPACT_ATOMS: atom_id res chain seq x y z
N MET A 1 24.08 0.82 5.48
CA MET A 1 23.27 0.56 4.26
C MET A 1 22.23 1.66 4.20
N ALA A 2 22.17 2.46 3.13
CA ALA A 2 21.21 3.57 3.06
C ALA A 2 19.81 2.97 2.81
N TYR A 3 18.87 3.22 3.73
CA TYR A 3 17.47 2.87 3.54
C TYR A 3 16.91 3.67 2.36
N GLN A 4 16.03 3.06 1.55
CA GLN A 4 15.26 3.84 0.60
C GLN A 4 14.25 4.66 1.41
N ASP A 5 14.40 5.99 1.41
CA ASP A 5 13.38 6.87 1.99
C ASP A 5 12.05 6.55 1.32
N VAL A 6 11.04 6.19 2.12
CA VAL A 6 9.69 6.01 1.60
C VAL A 6 9.18 7.39 1.19
N PRO A 7 8.90 7.61 -0.10
CA PRO A 7 8.51 8.93 -0.56
C PRO A 7 7.14 9.27 0.02
N THR A 8 7.11 10.23 0.95
CA THR A 8 5.88 10.92 1.32
C THR A 8 5.34 11.69 0.12
N PHE A 9 4.05 11.97 0.08
CA PHE A 9 3.52 12.86 -0.95
C PHE A 9 4.13 14.25 -0.81
N SER A 10 4.92 14.65 -1.81
CA SER A 10 5.50 15.99 -1.88
C SER A 10 4.41 17.06 -2.01
N ASN A 11 4.76 18.31 -1.72
CA ASN A 11 3.82 19.42 -1.88
C ASN A 11 3.29 19.55 -3.32
N ASP A 12 4.10 19.23 -4.32
CA ASP A 12 3.69 19.25 -5.72
C ASP A 12 2.72 18.11 -6.01
N VAL A 13 3.00 16.90 -5.52
CA VAL A 13 2.05 15.76 -5.64
C VAL A 13 0.73 16.09 -4.96
N ARG A 14 0.74 16.68 -3.76
CA ARG A 14 -0.50 17.08 -3.06
C ARG A 14 -1.32 18.11 -3.82
N LYS A 15 -0.69 18.98 -4.61
CA LYS A 15 -1.37 19.98 -5.44
C LYS A 15 -1.88 19.41 -6.75
N GLU A 16 -1.11 18.54 -7.40
CA GLU A 16 -1.40 18.09 -8.76
C GLU A 16 -2.26 16.82 -8.79
N LEU A 17 -2.06 15.89 -7.86
CA LEU A 17 -2.75 14.61 -7.88
C LEU A 17 -4.29 14.73 -7.81
N PRO A 18 -4.88 15.65 -7.01
CA PRO A 18 -6.33 15.89 -7.03
C PRO A 18 -6.88 16.44 -8.35
N LYS A 19 -6.02 16.99 -9.23
CA LYS A 19 -6.45 17.56 -10.52
C LYS A 19 -6.46 16.52 -11.63
N VAL A 20 -5.83 15.37 -11.42
CA VAL A 20 -5.78 14.30 -12.41
C VAL A 20 -7.15 13.64 -12.52
N ILE A 21 -7.63 13.45 -13.76
CA ILE A 21 -8.77 12.57 -14.02
C ILE A 21 -8.24 11.14 -13.98
N LEU A 22 -8.64 10.40 -12.95
CA LEU A 22 -8.28 8.99 -12.87
C LEU A 22 -9.17 8.19 -13.81
N VAL A 23 -8.57 7.35 -14.65
CA VAL A 23 -9.32 6.43 -15.52
C VAL A 23 -9.24 5.03 -14.93
N VAL A 24 -10.39 4.45 -14.62
CA VAL A 24 -10.52 3.08 -14.11
C VAL A 24 -11.22 2.19 -15.14
N ARG A 25 -10.91 0.89 -15.09
CA ARG A 25 -11.48 -0.14 -15.97
C ARG A 25 -11.97 -1.34 -15.18
N PRO A 26 -13.01 -1.17 -14.35
CA PRO A 26 -13.49 -2.23 -13.49
C PRO A 26 -14.14 -3.35 -14.30
N LYS A 27 -14.10 -4.58 -13.75
CA LYS A 27 -14.77 -5.75 -14.33
C LYS A 27 -16.26 -5.83 -13.96
N VAL A 28 -16.68 -5.05 -12.96
CA VAL A 28 -18.02 -5.04 -12.37
C VAL A 28 -18.48 -3.60 -12.21
N GLU A 29 -19.79 -3.38 -12.19
CA GLU A 29 -20.36 -2.04 -12.08
C GLU A 29 -20.20 -1.46 -10.66
N GLU A 30 -20.27 -2.25 -9.60
CA GLU A 30 -19.93 -1.73 -8.27
C GLU A 30 -18.40 -1.70 -8.11
N LEU A 31 -17.83 -0.52 -7.90
CA LEU A 31 -16.39 -0.41 -7.70
C LEU A 31 -15.95 -1.04 -6.38
N PRO A 32 -14.79 -1.72 -6.36
CA PRO A 32 -14.24 -2.23 -5.12
C PRO A 32 -13.70 -1.11 -4.24
N ASP A 33 -13.57 -1.39 -2.95
CA ASP A 33 -13.08 -0.43 -1.95
C ASP A 33 -11.58 -0.17 -2.07
N VAL A 34 -10.87 -1.05 -2.79
CA VAL A 34 -9.45 -0.89 -3.13
C VAL A 34 -9.25 -0.98 -4.65
N ILE A 35 -8.67 0.06 -5.24
CA ILE A 35 -8.31 0.11 -6.67
C ILE A 35 -6.80 0.30 -6.79
N GLY A 36 -6.12 -0.65 -7.43
CA GLY A 36 -4.66 -0.63 -7.63
C GLY A 36 -3.95 -1.69 -6.81
N GLN A 37 -2.63 -1.54 -6.64
CA GLN A 37 -1.78 -2.48 -5.90
C GLN A 37 -1.09 -1.80 -4.73
N PHE A 38 -1.18 -2.42 -3.56
CA PHE A 38 -0.61 -1.90 -2.31
C PHE A 38 0.88 -2.26 -2.12
N SER A 39 1.28 -3.49 -2.48
CA SER A 39 2.48 -4.12 -1.93
C SER A 39 3.72 -4.15 -2.85
N PHE A 40 3.66 -3.74 -4.12
CA PHE A 40 4.71 -4.17 -5.06
C PHE A 40 5.52 -3.08 -5.77
N ASN A 41 5.05 -1.84 -5.87
CA ASN A 41 5.78 -0.85 -6.67
C ASN A 41 5.52 0.60 -6.23
N PRO A 42 6.47 1.26 -5.53
CA PRO A 42 6.34 2.69 -5.20
C PRO A 42 6.36 3.61 -6.44
N ALA A 43 6.80 3.12 -7.60
CA ALA A 43 6.73 3.85 -8.86
C ALA A 43 5.39 3.64 -9.60
N ALA A 44 4.53 2.74 -9.14
CA ALA A 44 3.16 2.64 -9.65
C ALA A 44 2.31 3.77 -9.06
N SER A 45 1.18 4.07 -9.73
CA SER A 45 0.20 5.00 -9.16
C SER A 45 -0.24 4.51 -7.77
N PRO A 46 -0.30 5.41 -6.76
CA PRO A 46 -0.76 5.03 -5.44
C PRO A 46 -2.16 4.40 -5.52
N PRO A 47 -2.41 3.32 -4.76
CA PRO A 47 -3.73 2.70 -4.75
C PRO A 47 -4.77 3.67 -4.17
N LEU A 48 -5.99 3.59 -4.71
CA LEU A 48 -7.14 4.25 -4.11
C LEU A 48 -7.76 3.36 -3.04
N LEU A 49 -8.07 3.98 -1.91
CA LEU A 49 -8.91 3.40 -0.86
C LEU A 49 -10.21 4.18 -0.74
N ARG A 50 -11.29 3.46 -0.48
CA ARG A 50 -12.56 4.07 -0.14
C ARG A 50 -12.56 4.63 1.29
N ARG A 51 -13.36 5.66 1.52
CA ARG A 51 -13.51 6.39 2.78
C ARG A 51 -13.59 5.50 4.04
N PRO A 52 -14.39 4.42 4.13
CA PRO A 52 -14.47 3.62 5.35
C PRO A 52 -13.12 3.02 5.79
N LEU A 53 -12.32 2.56 4.84
CA LEU A 53 -10.97 2.03 5.12
C LEU A 53 -9.98 3.15 5.48
N VAL A 54 -10.10 4.33 4.85
CA VAL A 54 -9.29 5.50 5.21
C VAL A 54 -9.59 5.95 6.64
N GLU A 55 -10.87 6.05 7.02
CA GLU A 55 -11.31 6.45 8.35
C GLU A 55 -10.87 5.42 9.41
N LEU A 56 -10.94 4.13 9.10
CA LEU A 56 -10.37 3.07 9.94
C LEU A 56 -8.87 3.31 10.19
N ILE A 57 -8.08 3.52 9.13
CA ILE A 57 -6.64 3.71 9.24
C ILE A 57 -6.30 4.97 10.02
N GLN A 58 -6.98 6.09 9.74
CA GLN A 58 -6.73 7.35 10.41
C GLN A 58 -7.08 7.32 11.91
N ARG A 59 -8.14 6.58 12.27
CA ARG A 59 -8.61 6.44 13.66
C ARG A 59 -7.73 5.49 14.47
N ASP A 60 -7.48 4.29 13.94
CA ASP A 60 -6.88 3.20 14.72
C ASP A 60 -5.35 3.13 14.53
N TYR A 61 -4.82 3.62 13.41
CA TYR A 61 -3.42 3.47 13.02
C TYR A 61 -2.80 4.82 12.56
N PRO A 62 -2.86 5.87 13.40
CA PRO A 62 -2.42 7.20 13.01
C PRO A 62 -0.94 7.21 12.61
N GLY A 63 -0.63 7.97 11.55
CA GLY A 63 0.73 8.11 11.03
C GLY A 63 1.24 6.93 10.21
N CYS A 64 0.46 5.86 10.02
CA CYS A 64 0.90 4.74 9.17
C CYS A 64 0.76 5.03 7.67
N CYS A 65 -0.25 5.83 7.30
CA CYS A 65 -0.55 6.16 5.91
C CYS A 65 -0.78 7.65 5.71
N GLU A 66 -0.49 8.11 4.50
CA GLU A 66 -0.91 9.40 3.95
C GLU A 66 -2.03 9.21 2.96
N PHE A 67 -2.94 10.20 2.92
CA PHE A 67 -4.10 10.18 2.04
C PHE A 67 -4.24 11.50 1.29
N ILE A 68 -4.58 11.41 0.01
CA ILE A 68 -4.98 12.54 -0.82
C ILE A 68 -6.33 12.19 -1.46
N GLN A 69 -7.34 13.00 -1.22
CA GLN A 69 -8.65 12.79 -1.83
C GLN A 69 -8.53 12.82 -3.36
N ALA A 70 -9.13 11.83 -4.02
CA ALA A 70 -9.18 11.78 -5.47
C ALA A 70 -10.05 12.93 -6.01
N GLY A 71 -9.67 13.44 -7.18
CA GLY A 71 -10.48 14.38 -7.94
C GLY A 71 -11.58 13.67 -8.69
N LYS A 72 -11.55 13.78 -10.02
CA LYS A 72 -12.51 13.10 -10.89
C LYS A 72 -12.07 11.68 -11.19
N ILE A 73 -13.01 10.74 -11.15
CA ILE A 73 -12.79 9.35 -11.54
C ILE A 73 -13.72 9.02 -12.70
N TRP A 74 -13.15 8.55 -13.81
CA TRP A 74 -13.85 8.14 -15.01
C TRP A 74 -13.80 6.63 -15.16
N ASP A 75 -14.96 6.00 -15.24
CA ASP A 75 -15.14 4.59 -15.55
C ASP A 75 -15.17 4.40 -17.06
N ASP A 76 -14.08 3.89 -17.64
CA ASP A 76 -13.96 3.72 -19.08
C ASP A 76 -14.74 2.51 -19.61
N VAL A 77 -15.11 1.56 -18.75
CA VAL A 77 -15.88 0.36 -19.14
C VAL A 77 -17.36 0.70 -19.18
N PHE A 78 -17.89 1.34 -18.13
CA PHE A 78 -19.31 1.68 -18.02
C PHE A 78 -19.64 3.12 -18.49
N LYS A 79 -18.63 3.88 -18.94
CA LYS A 79 -18.75 5.24 -19.52
C LYS A 79 -19.48 6.23 -18.62
N ARG A 80 -19.05 6.33 -17.36
CA ARG A 80 -19.65 7.21 -16.34
C ARG A 80 -18.61 7.90 -15.47
N GLU A 81 -19.00 9.04 -14.91
CA GLU A 81 -18.24 9.70 -13.84
C GLU A 81 -18.64 9.07 -12.49
N LEU A 82 -17.64 8.79 -11.66
CA LEU A 82 -17.81 8.20 -10.34
C LEU A 82 -17.59 9.29 -9.28
N ASP A 83 -18.23 9.11 -8.13
CA ASP A 83 -18.03 10.01 -6.99
C ASP A 83 -16.63 9.83 -6.38
N GLY A 84 -15.69 10.65 -6.84
CA GLY A 84 -14.32 10.70 -6.33
C GLY A 84 -14.22 11.14 -4.86
N SER A 85 -15.28 11.72 -4.28
CA SER A 85 -15.27 12.12 -2.87
C SER A 85 -15.18 10.94 -1.89
N GLN A 86 -15.45 9.74 -2.38
CA GLN A 86 -15.35 8.50 -1.62
C GLN A 86 -13.98 7.85 -1.71
N TYR A 87 -13.06 8.33 -2.57
CA TYR A 87 -11.80 7.66 -2.85
C TYR A 87 -10.59 8.55 -2.52
N PHE A 88 -9.54 7.90 -2.04
CA PHE A 88 -8.32 8.56 -1.61
C PHE A 88 -7.10 7.81 -2.12
N PHE A 89 -6.19 8.50 -2.79
CA PHE A 89 -4.84 7.99 -3.01
C PHE A 89 -4.19 7.74 -1.67
N SER A 90 -3.62 6.56 -1.50
CA SER A 90 -3.06 6.12 -0.23
C SER A 90 -1.59 5.75 -0.38
N ASN A 91 -0.79 6.11 0.61
CA ASN A 91 0.61 5.75 0.68
C ASN A 91 0.97 5.31 2.10
N VAL A 92 1.46 4.09 2.27
CA VAL A 92 1.99 3.61 3.56
C VAL A 92 3.37 4.23 3.78
N VAL A 93 3.48 5.08 4.81
CA VAL A 93 4.70 5.84 5.14
C VAL A 93 5.46 5.26 6.33
N LYS A 94 4.78 4.51 7.21
CA LYS A 94 5.47 3.79 8.29
C LYS A 94 6.36 2.74 7.69
N THR A 95 7.64 2.79 8.05
CA THR A 95 8.69 1.93 7.49
C THR A 95 9.36 1.14 8.61
N ILE A 96 9.56 -0.16 8.40
CA ILE A 96 10.23 -1.05 9.37
C ILE A 96 11.19 -1.95 8.58
N ASP A 97 12.43 -2.12 9.04
CA ASP A 97 13.29 -3.22 8.55
C ASP A 97 12.78 -4.51 9.19
N SER A 98 11.91 -5.21 8.46
CA SER A 98 11.01 -6.20 9.07
C SER A 98 11.38 -7.64 8.78
N TRP A 99 12.22 -7.89 7.77
CA TRP A 99 12.70 -9.25 7.48
C TRP A 99 13.72 -9.72 8.50
N ASP A 100 13.55 -10.94 8.99
CA ASP A 100 14.54 -11.63 9.79
C ASP A 100 15.76 -11.96 8.91
N PRO A 101 16.96 -11.43 9.21
CA PRO A 101 18.14 -11.59 8.37
C PRO A 101 18.67 -13.03 8.34
N ASP A 102 18.36 -13.83 9.35
CA ASP A 102 18.84 -15.22 9.45
C ASP A 102 17.87 -16.21 8.79
N LEU A 103 16.60 -15.82 8.65
CA LEU A 103 15.54 -16.69 8.12
C LEU A 103 15.00 -16.24 6.74
N SER A 104 15.35 -15.05 6.27
CA SER A 104 14.91 -14.52 4.98
C SER A 104 16.06 -14.33 3.99
N ASP A 105 15.90 -14.86 2.78
CA ASP A 105 16.83 -14.60 1.67
C ASP A 105 16.38 -13.33 0.91
N VAL A 106 16.90 -12.16 1.31
CA VAL A 106 16.68 -10.89 0.61
C VAL A 106 17.86 -10.62 -0.33
N ARG A 107 17.61 -10.62 -1.64
CA ARG A 107 18.64 -10.43 -2.67
C ARG A 107 18.57 -9.06 -3.29
N GLN A 108 19.74 -8.48 -3.54
CA GLN A 108 19.87 -7.29 -4.38
C GLN A 108 19.84 -7.72 -5.86
N LEU A 109 18.96 -7.08 -6.64
CA LEU A 109 18.77 -7.31 -8.07
C LEU A 109 19.01 -6.00 -8.83
N SER A 110 19.58 -6.11 -10.02
CA SER A 110 19.77 -4.97 -10.93
C SER A 110 18.65 -4.93 -11.96
N ARG A 111 18.09 -3.74 -12.17
CA ARG A 111 17.17 -3.44 -13.28
C ARG A 111 17.97 -3.21 -14.56
N LYS A 112 17.27 -3.21 -15.71
CA LYS A 112 17.86 -2.95 -17.03
C LYS A 112 18.51 -1.57 -17.15
N ASP A 113 18.03 -0.60 -16.38
CA ASP A 113 18.55 0.77 -16.34
C ASP A 113 19.76 0.94 -15.39
N GLY A 114 20.25 -0.16 -14.78
CA GLY A 114 21.36 -0.15 -13.83
C GLY A 114 20.96 0.21 -12.40
N SER A 115 19.70 0.62 -12.15
CA SER A 115 19.21 0.82 -10.79
C SER A 115 19.10 -0.52 -10.05
N VAL A 116 19.23 -0.49 -8.72
CA VAL A 116 19.13 -1.68 -7.88
C VAL A 116 17.85 -1.69 -7.05
N TYR A 117 17.37 -2.89 -6.73
CA TYR A 117 16.24 -3.11 -5.82
C TYR A 117 16.46 -4.39 -5.03
N PHE A 118 15.78 -4.53 -3.90
CA PHE A 118 15.83 -5.76 -3.10
C PHE A 118 14.53 -6.54 -3.27
N ALA A 119 14.66 -7.86 -3.35
CA ALA A 119 13.52 -8.77 -3.46
C ALA A 119 13.74 -10.00 -2.59
N LEU A 120 12.65 -10.59 -2.10
CA LEU A 120 12.69 -11.89 -1.46
C LEU A 120 12.94 -12.99 -2.50
N ALA A 121 13.89 -13.87 -2.21
CA ALA A 121 14.09 -15.12 -2.90
C ALA A 121 13.34 -16.24 -2.15
N GLY A 122 12.02 -16.30 -2.34
CA GLY A 122 11.15 -17.28 -1.71
C GLY A 122 10.16 -16.64 -0.73
N SER A 123 9.76 -17.40 0.30
CA SER A 123 8.90 -16.89 1.38
C SER A 123 9.78 -16.23 2.45
N GLY A 124 9.48 -14.98 2.81
CA GLY A 124 10.19 -14.28 3.88
C GLY A 124 9.63 -14.62 5.25
N VAL A 125 10.45 -14.45 6.29
CA VAL A 125 10.07 -14.54 7.70
C VAL A 125 10.32 -13.18 8.35
N LEU A 126 9.32 -12.66 9.06
CA LEU A 126 9.42 -11.38 9.74
C LEU A 126 10.13 -11.53 11.09
N ASN A 127 10.95 -10.54 11.45
CA ASN A 127 11.54 -10.45 12.79
C ASN A 127 10.48 -10.02 13.81
N ALA A 128 10.19 -10.87 14.80
CA ALA A 128 9.12 -10.64 15.77
C ALA A 128 9.30 -9.35 16.59
N GLU A 129 10.52 -9.06 17.03
CA GLU A 129 10.84 -7.87 17.82
C GLU A 129 10.62 -6.60 17.00
N ALA A 130 11.08 -6.58 15.75
CA ALA A 130 10.97 -5.43 14.86
C ALA A 130 9.52 -5.06 14.52
N VAL A 131 8.63 -6.05 14.40
CA VAL A 131 7.23 -5.85 14.01
C VAL A 131 6.26 -5.81 15.19
N ASN A 132 6.76 -5.87 16.42
CA ASN A 132 5.91 -5.87 17.61
C ASN A 132 5.04 -4.60 17.68
N GLY A 133 3.72 -4.78 17.77
CA GLY A 133 2.74 -3.69 17.76
C GLY A 133 2.61 -2.95 16.42
N ALA A 134 3.18 -3.46 15.32
CA ALA A 134 2.99 -2.89 13.99
C ALA A 134 1.71 -3.44 13.34
N HIS A 135 0.87 -2.56 12.80
CA HIS A 135 -0.41 -2.93 12.20
C HIS A 135 -0.45 -2.86 10.68
N ILE A 136 0.13 -1.81 10.10
CA ILE A 136 0.38 -1.67 8.66
C ILE A 136 1.67 -0.89 8.46
N TRP A 137 2.58 -1.39 7.63
CA TRP A 137 3.87 -0.77 7.37
C TRP A 137 4.43 -1.21 6.02
N ARG A 138 5.48 -0.51 5.58
CA ARG A 138 6.30 -0.88 4.45
C ARG A 138 7.62 -1.46 4.94
N ASP A 139 8.04 -2.58 4.37
CA ASP A 139 9.37 -3.12 4.64
C ASP A 139 10.46 -2.21 4.04
N ALA A 140 11.48 -1.91 4.83
CA ALA A 140 12.51 -0.92 4.48
C ALA A 140 13.45 -1.35 3.35
N LYS A 141 13.54 -2.66 3.04
CA LYS A 141 14.43 -3.19 2.00
C LYS A 141 13.67 -3.47 0.71
N THR A 142 12.62 -4.29 0.83
CA THR A 142 11.85 -4.82 -0.30
C THR A 142 10.68 -3.95 -0.70
N MET A 143 10.32 -2.96 0.13
CA MET A 143 9.20 -2.04 -0.08
C MET A 143 7.82 -2.72 -0.11
N HIS A 144 7.73 -3.98 0.31
CA HIS A 144 6.47 -4.70 0.50
C HIS A 144 5.62 -4.01 1.55
N VAL A 145 4.31 -3.89 1.30
CA VAL A 145 3.37 -3.51 2.36
C VAL A 145 2.95 -4.76 3.10
N LEU A 146 3.09 -4.71 4.41
CA LEU A 146 2.77 -5.76 5.37
C LEU A 146 1.77 -5.23 6.38
N CYS A 147 1.02 -6.15 6.98
CA CYS A 147 0.06 -5.82 8.02
C CYS A 147 -0.07 -6.95 9.04
N SER A 148 -0.50 -6.60 10.24
CA SER A 148 -0.91 -7.56 11.27
C SER A 148 -2.22 -8.26 10.89
N GLU A 149 -2.48 -9.40 11.50
CA GLU A 149 -3.77 -10.09 11.43
C GLU A 149 -4.92 -9.19 11.92
N GLU A 150 -4.72 -8.46 13.02
CA GLU A 150 -5.72 -7.53 13.56
C GLU A 150 -6.13 -6.46 12.53
N PHE A 151 -5.16 -5.90 11.81
CA PHE A 151 -5.43 -4.95 10.73
C PHE A 151 -6.28 -5.60 9.63
N ARG A 152 -5.92 -6.82 9.21
CA ARG A 152 -6.67 -7.57 8.18
C ARG A 152 -8.13 -7.72 8.59
N GLU A 153 -8.36 -8.23 9.80
CA GLU A 153 -9.71 -8.47 10.32
C GLU A 153 -10.54 -7.20 10.37
N LYS A 154 -9.97 -6.08 10.82
CA LYS A 154 -10.68 -4.78 10.82
C LYS A 154 -10.93 -4.26 9.40
N ALA A 155 -9.97 -4.41 8.49
CA ALA A 155 -10.13 -4.00 7.09
C ALA A 155 -11.26 -4.80 6.41
N GLU A 156 -11.30 -6.12 6.62
CA GLU A 156 -12.37 -7.00 6.15
C GLU A 156 -13.73 -6.61 6.77
N ALA A 157 -13.76 -6.27 8.06
CA ALA A 157 -14.98 -5.87 8.76
C ALA A 157 -15.58 -4.54 8.27
N VAL A 158 -14.76 -3.59 7.81
CA VAL A 158 -15.25 -2.36 7.15
C VAL A 158 -15.55 -2.56 5.66
N GLY A 159 -15.50 -3.80 5.19
CA GLY A 159 -15.86 -4.18 3.84
C GLY A 159 -14.79 -3.84 2.82
N ALA A 160 -13.49 -3.84 3.15
CA ALA A 160 -12.42 -3.58 2.19
C ALA A 160 -12.32 -4.66 1.09
N SER A 161 -13.23 -4.60 0.13
CA SER A 161 -13.27 -5.53 -0.99
C SER A 161 -12.06 -5.33 -1.91
N ASN A 162 -11.65 -6.41 -2.59
CA ASN A 162 -10.50 -6.44 -3.52
C ASN A 162 -9.13 -6.19 -2.87
N MET A 163 -9.03 -6.31 -1.54
CA MET A 163 -7.75 -6.41 -0.82
C MET A 163 -7.35 -7.88 -0.68
N HIS A 164 -6.15 -8.23 -1.14
CA HIS A 164 -5.65 -9.61 -1.08
C HIS A 164 -4.53 -9.72 -0.05
N PHE A 165 -4.69 -10.63 0.90
CA PHE A 165 -3.73 -10.88 1.97
C PHE A 165 -3.04 -12.22 1.75
N TYR A 166 -1.73 -12.24 1.95
CA TYR A 166 -0.91 -13.45 1.89
C TYR A 166 -0.24 -13.63 3.25
N ARG A 167 -0.32 -14.86 3.77
CA ARG A 167 0.31 -15.19 5.04
C ARG A 167 1.82 -15.09 4.91
N VAL A 168 2.45 -14.50 5.92
CA VAL A 168 3.90 -14.43 6.11
C VAL A 168 4.18 -14.92 7.52
N ASP A 169 5.20 -15.75 7.69
CA ASP A 169 5.58 -16.25 9.01
C ASP A 169 6.37 -15.19 9.80
N VAL A 170 6.32 -15.30 11.12
CA VAL A 170 7.05 -14.42 12.05
C VAL A 170 7.98 -15.32 12.87
N SER A 171 9.21 -14.86 13.13
CA SER A 171 10.15 -15.58 13.98
C SER A 171 9.62 -15.74 15.41
N ALA A 172 10.18 -16.72 16.12
CA ALA A 172 9.77 -17.06 17.48
C ALA A 172 10.30 -16.06 18.51
#